data_AF-T1AXR1-F1
#
_entry.id   AF-T1AXR1-F1
#
_cell.length_a   1.000
_cell.length_b   1.000
_cell.length_c   1.000
_cell.angle_alpha   90.00
_cell.angle_beta   90.00
_cell.angle_gamma   90.00
#
_symmetry.space_group_name_H-M   'P 1'
#
loop_
_entity.id
_entity.type
_entity.pdbx_description
1 polymer ?
#
loop_
_entity_poly.entity_id
_entity_poly.type
_entity_poly.pdbx_seq_one_letter_code
_entity_poly.pdbx_strand_id
1 'polypeptide(L)'
;MSNGHVGANGTVPAPFVVTSRDTATGALFARNAWRAEFGERVAFIDLGGRQRSCTGDRLEFLGRHGAVERPAALTGNIPLSGRVGAGLDPCGALQASIELTPDEQIEIVFMLGDAASRAEAQALVGKYRTADLDTVLHDVRAQWDAVLDTVQVRTPDRAMDILLNDWLLYQALGCRLWARTAYYQASGAYGFRDQLQDVMALCVTRPDLAREHLLRA
;
A
#
# COMPACT_ATOMS: atom_id res chain seq x y z
N MET A 1 -2.45 12.69 7.95
CA MET A 1 -2.59 12.38 6.51
C MET A 1 -1.30 11.70 6.08
N SER A 2 -1.30 10.38 5.99
CA SER A 2 -0.12 9.57 5.71
C SER A 2 0.10 9.46 4.19
N ASN A 3 1.13 10.13 3.69
CA ASN A 3 1.63 9.88 2.34
C ASN A 3 2.29 8.50 2.30
N GLY A 4 1.85 7.64 1.37
CA GLY A 4 2.57 6.42 1.02
C GLY A 4 3.93 6.79 0.44
N HIS A 5 4.98 6.77 1.26
CA HIS A 5 6.35 7.02 0.83
C HIS A 5 7.07 5.69 0.64
N VAL A 6 7.57 5.46 -0.57
CA VAL A 6 8.65 4.48 -0.80
C VAL A 6 9.97 5.18 -0.50
N GLY A 7 10.19 5.51 0.78
CA GLY A 7 11.34 6.26 1.27
C GLY A 7 11.21 6.54 2.77
N ALA A 8 12.35 6.70 3.46
CA ALA A 8 12.34 7.06 4.89
C ALA A 8 11.67 8.42 5.10
N ASN A 9 10.77 8.50 6.09
CA ASN A 9 10.03 9.72 6.45
C ASN A 9 10.95 10.96 6.49
N GLY A 10 10.56 12.03 5.78
CA GLY A 10 11.20 13.35 5.89
C GLY A 10 12.38 13.60 4.96
N THR A 11 12.71 12.70 4.03
CA THR A 11 13.67 12.99 2.95
C THR A 11 12.95 13.13 1.61
N VAL A 12 13.25 14.20 0.87
CA VAL A 12 12.94 14.31 -0.56
C VAL A 12 13.38 12.99 -1.20
N PRO A 13 12.53 12.27 -1.96
CA PRO A 13 12.97 11.09 -2.66
C PRO A 13 14.21 11.46 -3.47
N ALA A 14 15.35 10.98 -3.00
CA ALA A 14 16.65 11.27 -3.59
C ALA A 14 16.66 10.75 -5.04
N PRO A 15 17.52 11.28 -5.94
CA PRO A 15 17.50 11.05 -7.41
C PRO A 15 17.67 9.58 -7.88
N PHE A 16 17.61 8.63 -6.96
CA PHE A 16 17.86 7.20 -7.15
C PHE A 16 16.59 6.39 -7.46
N VAL A 17 15.40 6.99 -7.32
CA VAL A 17 14.17 6.33 -7.79
C VAL A 17 14.06 6.52 -9.30
N VAL A 18 14.02 5.39 -10.01
CA VAL A 18 13.84 5.35 -11.46
C VAL A 18 12.44 4.83 -11.74
N THR A 19 11.63 5.66 -12.39
CA THR A 19 10.31 5.25 -12.88
C THR A 19 10.43 4.67 -14.29
N SER A 20 9.57 3.71 -14.61
CA SER A 20 9.49 3.15 -15.96
C SER A 20 8.09 2.63 -16.24
N ARG A 21 7.61 2.74 -17.48
CA ARG A 21 6.39 2.07 -17.90
C ARG A 21 6.72 0.64 -18.31
N ASP A 22 6.04 -0.32 -17.70
CA ASP A 22 6.20 -1.72 -18.09
C ASP A 22 5.60 -1.97 -19.47
N THR A 23 6.35 -2.62 -20.35
CA THR A 23 5.94 -2.86 -21.74
C THR A 23 4.92 -3.98 -21.88
N ALA A 24 4.90 -4.94 -20.94
CA ALA A 24 3.98 -6.09 -21.02
C ALA A 24 2.59 -5.74 -20.48
N THR A 25 2.54 -5.03 -19.35
CA THR A 25 1.29 -4.71 -18.66
C THR A 25 0.82 -3.27 -18.88
N GLY A 26 1.74 -2.34 -19.17
CA GLY A 26 1.46 -0.91 -19.19
C GLY A 26 1.42 -0.26 -17.81
N ALA A 27 1.68 -1.00 -16.73
CA ALA A 27 1.76 -0.48 -15.36
C ALA A 27 2.97 0.47 -15.21
N LEU A 28 2.92 1.37 -14.24
CA LEU A 28 4.05 2.24 -13.91
C LEU A 28 4.84 1.62 -12.77
N PHE A 29 6.12 1.36 -13.02
CA PHE A 29 7.06 0.78 -12.06
C PHE A 29 7.98 1.86 -11.50
N ALA A 30 8.39 1.69 -10.25
CA ALA A 30 9.40 2.48 -9.56
C ALA A 30 10.40 1.55 -8.87
N ARG A 31 11.69 1.83 -9.04
CA ARG A 31 12.78 1.06 -8.42
C ARG A 31 13.81 2.01 -7.82
N ASN A 32 14.40 1.62 -6.69
CA ASN A 32 15.52 2.34 -6.09
C ASN A 32 16.79 1.48 -6.17
N ALA A 33 17.58 1.69 -7.23
CA ALA A 33 18.77 0.86 -7.50
C ALA A 33 19.95 1.14 -6.54
N TRP A 34 19.88 2.18 -5.70
CA TRP A 34 21.00 2.59 -4.86
C TRP A 34 21.08 1.84 -3.52
N ARG A 35 20.02 1.12 -3.13
CA ARG A 35 20.04 0.27 -1.93
C ARG A 35 20.10 -1.19 -2.33
N ALA A 36 21.22 -1.86 -2.05
CA ALA A 36 21.42 -3.28 -2.36
C ALA A 36 20.32 -4.18 -1.75
N GLU A 37 19.81 -3.83 -0.55
CA GLU A 37 18.69 -4.51 0.12
C GLU A 37 17.35 -4.42 -0.64
N PHE A 38 17.19 -3.43 -1.54
CA PHE A 38 15.97 -3.16 -2.30
C PHE A 38 16.18 -3.16 -3.81
N GLY A 39 17.39 -3.45 -4.28
CA GLY A 39 17.81 -3.17 -5.66
C GLY A 39 16.98 -3.89 -6.72
N GLU A 40 16.45 -5.07 -6.39
CA GLU A 40 15.58 -5.83 -7.28
C GLU A 40 14.09 -5.53 -7.11
N ARG A 41 13.68 -4.97 -5.96
CA ARG A 41 12.27 -4.72 -5.66
C ARG A 41 11.67 -3.71 -6.62
N VAL A 42 10.38 -3.88 -6.87
CA VAL A 42 9.60 -3.07 -7.79
C VAL A 42 8.33 -2.63 -7.09
N ALA A 43 8.23 -1.35 -6.79
CA ALA A 43 6.95 -0.72 -6.51
C ALA A 43 6.21 -0.52 -7.84
N PHE A 44 4.90 -0.71 -7.85
CA PHE A 44 4.10 -0.54 -9.06
C PHE A 44 2.74 0.07 -8.77
N ILE A 45 2.22 0.79 -9.77
CA ILE A 45 0.82 1.22 -9.81
C ILE A 45 0.18 0.86 -11.15
N ASP A 46 -1.11 0.55 -11.12
CA ASP A 46 -1.91 0.16 -12.31
C ASP A 46 -3.37 0.58 -12.18
N LEU A 47 -4.04 0.89 -13.30
CA LEU A 47 -5.48 1.22 -13.35
C LEU A 47 -6.29 0.10 -14.02
N GLY A 48 -6.00 -1.16 -13.71
CA GLY A 48 -6.65 -2.30 -14.35
C GLY A 48 -6.39 -2.37 -15.86
N GLY A 49 -5.27 -1.80 -16.33
CA GLY A 49 -4.96 -1.64 -17.76
C GLY A 49 -5.70 -0.52 -18.48
N ARG A 50 -6.51 0.30 -17.76
CA ARG A 50 -7.26 1.43 -18.36
C ARG A 50 -6.44 2.70 -18.55
N GLN A 51 -5.25 2.78 -17.97
CA GLN A 51 -4.38 3.94 -18.12
C GLN A 51 -4.01 4.19 -19.59
N ARG A 52 -4.26 5.40 -20.08
CA ARG A 52 -3.91 5.84 -21.44
C ARG A 52 -2.53 6.49 -21.48
N SER A 53 -2.21 7.21 -20.43
CA SER A 53 -1.00 8.03 -20.28
C SER A 53 -0.54 8.00 -18.82
N CYS A 54 0.73 8.31 -18.61
CA CYS A 54 1.33 8.34 -17.27
C CYS A 54 2.43 9.40 -17.19
N THR A 55 2.82 9.77 -15.98
CA THR A 55 4.09 10.45 -15.74
C THR A 55 4.70 9.96 -14.43
N GLY A 56 6.03 9.91 -14.43
CA GLY A 56 6.85 9.73 -13.25
C GLY A 56 7.48 11.04 -12.77
N ASP A 57 7.10 12.19 -13.32
CA ASP A 57 7.59 13.51 -12.93
C ASP A 57 6.51 14.29 -12.15
N ARG A 58 6.79 14.50 -10.85
CA ARG A 58 5.93 15.28 -9.96
C ARG A 58 5.83 16.75 -10.38
N LEU A 59 6.88 17.31 -10.98
CA LEU A 59 6.87 18.68 -11.47
C LEU A 59 5.91 18.85 -12.65
N GLU A 60 5.82 17.85 -13.53
CA GLU A 60 4.82 17.84 -14.60
C GLU A 60 3.40 17.76 -14.02
N PHE A 61 3.19 16.84 -13.08
CA PHE A 61 1.86 16.60 -12.52
C PHE A 61 1.33 17.78 -11.70
N LEU A 62 2.13 18.28 -10.76
CA LEU A 62 1.76 19.41 -9.91
C LEU A 62 1.91 20.74 -10.66
N GLY A 63 2.94 20.91 -11.48
CA GLY A 63 3.35 22.18 -12.06
C GLY A 63 4.36 22.92 -11.19
N ARG A 64 5.13 23.85 -11.79
CA ARG A 64 6.24 24.58 -11.13
C ARG A 64 5.88 25.29 -9.82
N HIS A 65 4.62 25.70 -9.70
CA HIS A 65 4.05 26.33 -8.51
C HIS A 65 2.69 25.74 -8.13
N GLY A 66 2.39 24.53 -8.62
CA GLY A 66 1.14 23.88 -8.27
C GLY A 66 1.25 23.11 -6.97
N ALA A 67 0.08 22.73 -6.48
CA ALA A 67 -0.09 22.10 -5.19
C ALA A 67 -0.96 20.86 -5.34
N VAL A 68 -0.96 19.96 -4.36
CA VAL A 68 -1.76 18.72 -4.42
C VAL A 68 -3.25 19.05 -4.50
N GLU A 69 -3.67 20.16 -3.91
CA GLU A 69 -5.05 20.67 -3.92
C GLU A 69 -5.46 21.22 -5.29
N ARG A 70 -4.50 21.60 -6.14
CA ARG A 70 -4.75 22.09 -7.50
C ARG A 70 -3.60 21.70 -8.45
N PRO A 71 -3.50 20.42 -8.83
CA PRO A 71 -2.45 19.95 -9.73
C PRO A 71 -2.64 20.52 -11.13
N ALA A 72 -1.58 21.04 -11.75
CA ALA A 72 -1.65 21.61 -13.09
C ALA A 72 -2.17 20.59 -14.13
N ALA A 73 -1.77 19.32 -14.02
CA ALA A 73 -2.19 18.26 -14.94
C ALA A 73 -3.71 17.97 -14.94
N LEU A 74 -4.46 18.41 -13.91
CA LEU A 74 -5.91 18.23 -13.84
C LEU A 74 -6.70 19.44 -14.35
N THR A 75 -6.03 20.57 -14.65
CA THR A 75 -6.70 21.80 -15.09
C THR A 75 -7.11 21.79 -16.57
N GLY A 76 -6.70 20.78 -17.34
CA GLY A 76 -7.06 20.63 -18.75
C GLY A 76 -7.12 19.17 -19.19
N ASN A 77 -7.65 18.93 -20.40
CA ASN A 77 -7.78 17.60 -20.98
C ASN A 77 -6.54 17.20 -21.79
N ILE A 78 -5.35 17.45 -21.26
CA ILE A 78 -4.08 17.14 -21.94
C ILE A 78 -3.57 15.79 -21.43
N PRO A 79 -3.16 14.86 -22.33
CA PRO A 79 -2.52 13.62 -21.91
C PRO A 79 -1.22 13.88 -21.14
N LEU A 80 -0.99 13.13 -20.06
CA LEU A 80 0.34 13.06 -19.42
C LEU A 80 1.40 12.64 -20.45
N SER A 81 2.59 13.25 -20.37
CA SER A 81 3.61 13.18 -21.42
C SER A 81 4.28 11.81 -21.60
N GLY A 82 4.11 10.89 -20.65
CA GLY A 82 4.85 9.63 -20.62
C GLY A 82 6.25 9.77 -20.00
N ARG A 83 6.60 10.94 -19.46
CA ARG A 83 7.93 11.22 -18.89
C ARG A 83 8.18 10.34 -17.66
N VAL A 84 9.11 9.40 -17.82
CA VAL A 84 9.57 8.46 -16.79
C VAL A 84 11.09 8.36 -16.89
N GLY A 85 11.75 7.90 -15.82
CA GLY A 85 13.19 7.65 -15.83
C GLY A 85 13.90 8.12 -14.55
N ALA A 86 15.22 8.16 -14.63
CA ALA A 86 16.09 8.59 -13.54
C ALA A 86 16.23 10.12 -13.49
N GLY A 87 16.58 10.67 -12.32
CA GLY A 87 16.88 12.10 -12.16
C GLY A 87 15.66 13.03 -12.24
N LEU A 88 14.45 12.46 -12.22
CA LEU A 88 13.19 13.20 -12.08
C LEU A 88 12.92 13.53 -10.60
N ASP A 89 11.89 14.33 -10.36
CA ASP A 89 11.22 14.41 -9.06
C ASP A 89 10.14 13.31 -9.05
N PRO A 90 10.45 12.11 -8.52
CA PRO A 90 9.67 10.91 -8.82
C PRO A 90 8.27 10.98 -8.24
N CYS A 91 7.27 10.65 -9.05
CA CYS A 91 5.92 10.33 -8.61
C CYS A 91 5.38 9.13 -9.37
N GLY A 92 4.17 8.71 -9.03
CA GLY A 92 3.39 7.81 -9.88
C GLY A 92 2.05 8.43 -10.23
N ALA A 93 1.89 8.87 -11.48
CA ALA A 93 0.63 9.40 -11.98
C ALA A 93 0.18 8.60 -13.21
N LEU A 94 -1.05 8.10 -13.14
CA LEU A 94 -1.74 7.42 -14.24
C LEU A 94 -2.97 8.24 -14.62
N GLN A 95 -3.27 8.31 -15.91
CA GLN A 95 -4.44 9.01 -16.42
C GLN A 95 -5.25 8.07 -17.31
N ALA A 96 -6.56 8.05 -17.10
CA ALA A 96 -7.54 7.36 -17.93
C ALA A 96 -8.68 8.34 -18.25
N SER A 97 -9.29 8.20 -19.42
CA SER A 97 -10.51 8.94 -19.78
C SER A 97 -11.69 7.98 -19.77
N ILE A 98 -12.77 8.42 -19.15
CA ILE A 98 -13.96 7.62 -18.90
C ILE A 98 -15.14 8.43 -19.40
N GLU A 99 -15.93 7.81 -20.28
CA GLU A 99 -17.19 8.34 -20.76
C GLU A 99 -18.30 7.51 -20.12
N LEU A 100 -19.29 8.18 -19.51
CA LEU A 100 -20.44 7.55 -18.88
C LEU A 100 -21.71 8.11 -19.50
N THR A 101 -22.61 7.21 -19.87
CA THR A 101 -23.97 7.55 -20.25
C THR A 101 -24.82 7.81 -19.00
N PRO A 102 -26.01 8.45 -19.12
CA PRO A 102 -26.92 8.61 -17.98
C PRO A 102 -27.19 7.26 -17.29
N ASP A 103 -27.14 7.26 -15.96
CA ASP A 103 -27.34 6.09 -15.09
C ASP A 103 -26.31 4.95 -15.23
N GLU A 104 -25.28 5.13 -16.07
CA GLU A 104 -24.17 4.18 -16.17
C GLU A 104 -23.28 4.24 -14.93
N GLN A 105 -22.94 3.05 -14.43
CA GLN A 105 -21.97 2.88 -13.35
C GLN A 105 -20.81 2.05 -13.85
N ILE A 106 -19.61 2.44 -13.42
CA ILE A 106 -18.39 1.67 -13.66
C ILE A 106 -17.63 1.46 -12.37
N GLU A 107 -16.81 0.43 -12.37
CA GLU A 107 -15.81 0.20 -11.34
C GLU A 107 -14.41 0.50 -11.88
N ILE A 108 -13.61 1.19 -11.08
CA ILE A 108 -12.21 1.50 -11.37
C ILE A 108 -11.35 0.84 -10.31
N VAL A 109 -10.50 -0.08 -10.75
CA VAL A 109 -9.52 -0.75 -9.88
C VAL A 109 -8.19 -0.04 -9.98
N PHE A 110 -7.73 0.57 -8.88
CA PHE A 110 -6.38 1.09 -8.74
C PHE A 110 -5.55 0.14 -7.88
N MET A 111 -4.46 -0.36 -8.46
CA MET A 111 -3.51 -1.21 -7.75
C MET A 111 -2.28 -0.40 -7.35
N LEU A 112 -1.86 -0.56 -6.11
CA LEU A 112 -0.55 -0.15 -5.61
C LEU A 112 0.08 -1.37 -4.95
N GLY A 113 1.29 -1.73 -5.35
CA GLY A 113 1.95 -2.89 -4.82
C GLY A 113 3.47 -2.76 -4.82
N ASP A 114 4.09 -3.75 -4.18
CA ASP A 114 5.54 -3.92 -4.11
C ASP A 114 5.84 -5.41 -4.28
N ALA A 115 6.85 -5.72 -5.09
CA ALA A 115 7.24 -7.08 -5.43
C ALA A 115 8.76 -7.23 -5.35
N ALA A 116 9.25 -8.45 -5.12
CA ALA A 116 10.68 -8.71 -5.05
C ALA A 116 11.37 -8.56 -6.41
N SER A 117 10.62 -8.68 -7.51
CA SER A 117 11.15 -8.57 -8.87
C SER A 117 10.15 -8.00 -9.85
N ARG A 118 10.64 -7.63 -11.04
CA ARG A 118 9.80 -7.21 -12.16
C ARG A 118 8.81 -8.30 -12.60
N ALA A 119 9.25 -9.54 -12.68
CA ALA A 119 8.42 -10.66 -13.10
C ALA A 119 7.28 -10.91 -12.11
N GLU A 120 7.56 -10.81 -10.81
CA GLU A 120 6.55 -10.92 -9.77
C GLU A 120 5.57 -9.74 -9.80
N ALA A 121 6.05 -8.50 -10.00
CA ALA A 121 5.16 -7.34 -10.18
C ALA A 121 4.20 -7.54 -11.36
N GLN A 122 4.70 -8.03 -12.50
CA GLN A 122 3.87 -8.35 -13.66
C GLN A 122 2.85 -9.47 -13.35
N ALA A 123 3.25 -10.50 -12.63
CA ALA A 123 2.37 -11.58 -12.21
C ALA A 123 1.26 -11.08 -11.27
N LEU A 124 1.59 -10.20 -10.32
CA LEU A 124 0.61 -9.58 -9.42
C LEU A 124 -0.38 -8.69 -10.19
N VAL A 125 0.11 -7.81 -11.08
CA VAL A 125 -0.76 -6.99 -11.94
C VAL A 125 -1.68 -7.87 -12.78
N GLY A 126 -1.14 -8.91 -13.42
CA GLY A 126 -1.93 -9.86 -14.21
C GLY A 126 -3.01 -10.56 -13.38
N LYS A 127 -2.65 -11.07 -12.19
CA LYS A 127 -3.56 -11.75 -11.26
C LYS A 127 -4.71 -10.84 -10.85
N TYR A 128 -4.42 -9.63 -10.36
CA TYR A 128 -5.44 -8.75 -9.79
C TYR A 128 -6.28 -7.99 -10.83
N ARG A 129 -5.86 -7.95 -12.10
CA ARG A 129 -6.71 -7.50 -13.20
C ARG A 129 -7.89 -8.43 -13.49
N THR A 130 -7.74 -9.72 -13.20
CA THR A 130 -8.75 -10.75 -13.51
C THR A 130 -9.33 -11.40 -12.25
N ALA A 131 -8.87 -10.98 -11.07
CA ALA A 131 -9.37 -11.49 -9.81
C ALA A 131 -10.79 -10.99 -9.56
N ASP A 132 -11.60 -11.82 -8.91
CA ASP A 132 -12.81 -11.37 -8.25
C ASP A 132 -12.41 -10.64 -6.96
N LEU A 133 -12.49 -9.31 -6.98
CA LEU A 133 -12.05 -8.48 -5.87
C LEU A 133 -13.01 -8.54 -4.66
N ASP A 134 -14.27 -8.90 -4.88
CA ASP A 134 -15.21 -9.13 -3.79
C ASP A 134 -14.82 -10.39 -3.02
N THR A 135 -14.44 -11.45 -3.73
CA THR A 135 -13.87 -12.66 -3.11
C THR A 135 -12.57 -12.34 -2.37
N VAL A 136 -11.66 -11.55 -2.96
CA VAL A 136 -10.42 -11.13 -2.27
C VAL A 136 -10.72 -10.36 -0.98
N LEU A 137 -11.68 -9.44 -1.00
CA LEU A 137 -12.09 -8.69 0.19
C LEU A 137 -12.77 -9.58 1.23
N HIS A 138 -13.58 -10.54 0.79
CA HIS A 138 -14.20 -11.54 1.66
C HIS A 138 -13.14 -12.35 2.39
N ASP A 139 -12.12 -12.85 1.68
CA ASP A 139 -11.04 -13.64 2.28
C ASP A 139 -10.25 -12.82 3.33
N VAL A 140 -10.01 -11.53 3.06
CA VAL A 140 -9.37 -10.63 4.03
C VAL A 140 -10.24 -10.46 5.28
N ARG A 141 -11.55 -10.31 5.14
CA ARG A 141 -12.48 -10.23 6.28
C ARG A 141 -12.49 -11.53 7.08
N ALA A 142 -12.63 -12.67 6.41
CA ALA A 142 -12.63 -13.97 7.05
C ALA A 142 -11.32 -14.24 7.84
N GLN A 143 -10.17 -13.78 7.33
CA GLN A 143 -8.90 -13.84 8.06
C GLN A 143 -8.92 -13.01 9.34
N TRP A 144 -9.53 -11.82 9.32
CA TRP A 144 -9.69 -11.01 10.52
C TRP A 144 -10.69 -11.61 11.50
N ASP A 145 -11.85 -12.05 11.01
CA ASP A 145 -12.88 -12.70 11.82
C ASP A 145 -12.29 -13.92 12.56
N ALA A 146 -11.48 -14.74 11.89
CA ALA A 146 -10.79 -15.87 12.52
C ALA A 146 -9.88 -15.45 13.69
N VAL A 147 -9.28 -14.25 13.64
CA VAL A 147 -8.45 -13.71 14.74
C VAL A 147 -9.33 -13.11 15.84
N LEU A 148 -10.25 -12.24 15.47
CA LEU A 148 -11.03 -11.40 16.39
C LEU A 148 -12.11 -12.23 17.11
N ASP A 149 -12.73 -13.20 16.45
CA ASP A 149 -13.81 -14.01 17.02
C ASP A 149 -13.32 -15.16 17.90
N THR A 150 -12.00 -15.37 18.01
CA THR A 150 -11.46 -16.44 18.87
C THR A 150 -11.80 -16.22 20.35
N VAL A 151 -11.80 -14.97 20.82
CA VAL A 151 -12.22 -14.60 22.17
C VAL A 151 -13.20 -13.45 22.09
N GLN A 152 -14.43 -13.71 22.50
CA GLN A 152 -15.51 -12.73 22.51
C GLN A 152 -16.05 -12.59 23.93
N VAL A 153 -16.17 -11.36 24.40
CA VAL A 153 -16.80 -11.02 25.67
C VAL A 153 -18.12 -10.31 25.45
N ARG A 154 -19.01 -10.48 26.43
CA ARG A 154 -20.26 -9.72 26.50
C ARG A 154 -20.42 -9.21 27.92
N THR A 155 -20.47 -7.89 28.04
CA THR A 155 -20.55 -7.18 29.32
C THR A 155 -21.76 -6.25 29.32
N PRO A 156 -22.15 -5.68 30.47
CA PRO A 156 -23.17 -4.64 30.51
C PRO A 156 -22.74 -3.33 29.81
N ASP A 157 -21.44 -3.14 29.53
CA ASP A 157 -20.91 -1.97 28.85
C ASP A 157 -20.55 -2.30 27.40
N ARG A 158 -21.35 -1.79 26.45
CA ARG A 158 -21.13 -2.02 25.03
C ARG A 158 -19.78 -1.48 24.52
N ALA A 159 -19.26 -0.41 25.13
CA ALA A 159 -17.97 0.14 24.72
C ALA A 159 -16.83 -0.83 25.08
N MET A 160 -16.93 -1.50 26.23
CA MET A 160 -16.00 -2.54 26.65
C MET A 160 -16.00 -3.72 25.67
N ASP A 161 -17.20 -4.18 25.27
CA ASP A 161 -17.34 -5.27 24.30
C ASP A 161 -16.64 -4.92 22.97
N ILE A 162 -16.90 -3.73 22.41
CA ILE A 162 -16.30 -3.28 21.15
C ILE A 162 -14.78 -3.17 21.25
N LEU A 163 -14.26 -2.66 22.38
CA LEU A 163 -12.82 -2.55 22.57
C LEU A 163 -12.13 -3.92 22.65
N LEU A 164 -12.66 -4.82 23.48
CA LEU A 164 -12.04 -6.12 23.75
C LEU A 164 -12.17 -7.09 22.57
N ASN A 165 -13.32 -7.08 21.88
CA ASN A 165 -13.61 -8.03 20.82
C ASN A 165 -13.00 -7.63 19.48
N ASP A 166 -12.86 -6.33 19.20
CA ASP A 166 -12.42 -5.83 17.90
C ASP A 166 -11.09 -5.07 18.02
N TRP A 167 -11.11 -3.90 18.67
CA TRP A 167 -10.05 -2.91 18.48
C TRP A 167 -8.72 -3.25 19.12
N LEU A 168 -8.71 -3.79 20.34
CA LEU A 168 -7.44 -4.04 21.05
C LEU A 168 -6.61 -5.13 20.35
N LEU A 169 -7.26 -6.21 19.91
CA LEU A 169 -6.57 -7.29 19.22
C LEU A 169 -6.18 -6.89 17.79
N TYR A 170 -7.06 -6.16 17.09
CA TYR A 170 -6.73 -5.56 15.79
C TYR A 170 -5.52 -4.63 15.88
N GLN A 171 -5.47 -3.76 16.90
CA GLN A 171 -4.36 -2.84 17.12
C GLN A 171 -3.07 -3.58 17.47
N ALA A 172 -3.12 -4.60 18.34
CA ALA A 172 -1.94 -5.40 18.68
C ALA A 172 -1.36 -6.07 17.44
N LEU A 173 -2.19 -6.74 16.64
CA LEU A 173 -1.70 -7.44 15.46
C LEU A 173 -1.28 -6.47 14.34
N GLY A 174 -2.18 -5.57 13.93
CA GLY A 174 -1.97 -4.67 12.80
C GLY A 174 -0.90 -3.62 13.07
N CYS A 175 -0.97 -2.94 14.21
CA CYS A 175 -0.04 -1.85 14.51
C CYS A 175 1.25 -2.34 15.15
N ARG A 176 1.20 -3.20 16.16
CA ARG A 176 2.40 -3.57 16.94
C ARG A 176 3.23 -4.64 16.25
N LEU A 177 2.60 -5.71 15.77
CA LEU A 177 3.32 -6.82 15.16
C LEU A 177 3.73 -6.53 13.72
N TRP A 178 2.77 -6.17 12.87
CA TRP A 178 3.00 -6.01 11.42
C TRP A 178 3.59 -4.65 11.04
N ALA A 179 2.90 -3.57 11.39
CA ALA A 179 3.37 -2.23 11.01
C ALA A 179 4.55 -1.77 11.88
N ARG A 180 4.66 -2.29 13.12
CA ARG A 180 5.60 -1.83 14.15
C ARG A 180 5.52 -0.32 14.35
N THR A 181 4.28 0.16 14.40
CA THR A 181 3.97 1.58 14.57
C THR A 181 3.11 1.80 15.81
N ALA A 182 3.29 2.96 16.42
CA ALA A 182 2.41 3.52 17.42
C ALA A 182 2.11 4.98 17.05
N TYR A 183 1.13 5.59 17.72
CA TYR A 183 0.64 6.93 17.41
C TYR A 183 1.75 8.00 17.29
N TYR A 184 2.84 7.88 18.07
CA TYR A 184 4.01 8.78 18.03
C TYR A 184 5.29 8.13 17.45
N GLN A 185 5.21 6.90 16.94
CA GLN A 185 6.37 6.15 16.47
C GLN A 185 6.04 5.40 15.19
N ALA A 186 6.39 5.99 14.05
CA ALA A 186 6.26 5.40 12.72
C ALA A 186 7.65 5.06 12.13
N SER A 187 8.56 4.54 12.97
CA SER A 187 9.94 4.23 12.58
C SER A 187 10.18 2.76 12.23
N GLY A 188 9.26 1.85 12.59
CA GLY A 188 9.43 0.41 12.38
C GLY A 188 10.50 -0.24 13.29
N ALA A 189 10.91 0.44 14.36
CA ALA A 189 11.97 -0.03 15.26
C ALA A 189 11.61 -1.37 15.93
N TYR A 190 12.61 -2.22 16.13
CA TYR A 190 12.47 -3.58 16.67
C TYR A 190 13.13 -3.68 18.04
N GLY A 191 12.33 -3.68 19.11
CA GLY A 191 12.79 -3.85 20.48
C GLY A 191 12.41 -5.23 21.01
N PHE A 192 13.40 -6.05 21.39
CA PHE A 192 13.17 -7.43 21.86
C PHE A 192 12.14 -7.53 22.98
N ARG A 193 12.21 -6.64 23.98
CA ARG A 193 11.24 -6.59 25.08
C ARG A 193 9.83 -6.29 24.60
N ASP A 194 9.69 -5.25 23.79
CA ASP A 194 8.38 -4.76 23.33
C ASP A 194 7.70 -5.83 22.48
N GLN A 195 8.47 -6.49 21.62
CA GLN A 195 7.98 -7.60 20.81
C GLN A 195 7.49 -8.79 21.65
N LEU A 196 8.24 -9.18 22.69
CA LEU A 196 7.76 -10.25 23.59
C LEU A 196 6.47 -9.85 24.31
N GLN A 197 6.33 -8.58 24.70
CA GLN A 197 5.12 -8.10 25.37
C GLN A 197 3.92 -8.02 24.42
N ASP A 198 4.11 -7.52 23.20
CA ASP A 198 3.07 -7.40 22.19
C ASP A 198 2.52 -8.78 21.78
N VAL A 199 3.39 -9.77 21.68
CA VAL A 199 3.03 -11.14 21.28
C VAL A 199 2.21 -11.89 22.34
N MET A 200 2.30 -11.51 23.63
CA MET A 200 1.51 -12.18 24.68
C MET A 200 0.00 -12.10 24.43
N ALA A 201 -0.47 -10.99 23.84
CA ALA A 201 -1.88 -10.81 23.49
C ALA A 201 -2.37 -11.80 22.41
N LEU A 202 -1.44 -12.39 21.66
CA LEU A 202 -1.73 -13.30 20.54
C LEU A 202 -1.59 -14.78 20.91
N CYS A 203 -1.13 -15.12 22.12
CA CYS A 203 -0.89 -16.51 22.52
C CYS A 203 -2.12 -17.41 22.40
N VAL A 204 -3.33 -16.84 22.51
CA VAL A 204 -4.60 -17.58 22.39
C VAL A 204 -5.13 -17.53 20.95
N THR A 205 -5.16 -16.34 20.34
CA THR A 205 -5.82 -16.12 19.04
C THR A 205 -4.95 -16.46 17.83
N ARG A 206 -3.63 -16.29 17.94
CA ARG A 206 -2.62 -16.60 16.92
C ARG A 206 -1.35 -17.22 17.54
N PRO A 207 -1.47 -18.42 18.15
CA PRO A 207 -0.33 -19.11 18.75
C PRO A 207 0.78 -19.45 17.73
N ASP A 208 0.41 -19.59 16.46
CA ASP A 208 1.34 -19.76 15.34
C ASP A 208 2.28 -18.54 15.19
N LEU A 209 1.73 -17.33 15.17
CA LEU A 209 2.52 -16.10 15.10
C LEU A 209 3.35 -15.90 16.36
N ALA A 210 2.77 -16.23 17.53
CA ALA A 210 3.50 -16.13 18.79
C ALA A 210 4.73 -17.05 18.81
N ARG A 211 4.58 -18.29 18.34
CA ARG A 211 5.68 -19.25 18.22
C ARG A 211 6.71 -18.80 17.20
N GLU A 212 6.30 -18.36 16.02
CA GLU A 212 7.22 -17.83 15.00
C GLU A 212 8.07 -16.68 15.56
N HIS A 213 7.45 -15.81 16.35
CA HIS A 213 8.14 -14.69 16.98
C HIS A 213 9.17 -15.15 18.01
N LEU A 214 8.79 -16.09 18.89
CA LEU A 214 9.69 -16.65 19.91
C LEU A 214 10.90 -17.37 19.30
N LEU A 215 10.78 -17.94 18.09
CA LEU A 215 11.88 -18.60 17.40
C LEU A 215 12.82 -17.64 16.65
N ARG A 216 12.36 -16.43 16.35
CA ARG A 216 13.14 -15.38 15.69
C ARG A 216 13.88 -14.46 16.66
N ALA A 217 13.35 -14.33 17.87
CA ALA A 217 13.88 -13.52 18.95
C ALA A 217 15.14 -14.17 19.55
#